data_AF-A0AAW0I3U3-F1
#
_entry.id   AF-A0AAW0I3U3-F1
#
_cell.length_a   1.000
_cell.length_b   1.000
_cell.length_c   1.000
_cell.angle_alpha   90.00
_cell.angle_beta   90.00
_cell.angle_gamma   90.00
#
_symmetry.space_group_name_H-M   'P 1'
#
loop_
_entity.id
_entity.type
_entity.pdbx_description
1 polymer ?
#
loop_
_entity_poly.entity_id
_entity_poly.type
_entity_poly.pdbx_seq_one_letter_code
_entity_poly.pdbx_strand_id
1 'polypeptide(L)'
;MKINSLEEIYLFSLPIKESEIIESHPPSGMSLKDEVLKIMPVQKPAWAVSWTLFKAFVAIEDYNGHVGLGVKCFKEVATAI
;
A
#
# COMPACT_ATOMS: atom_id res chain seq x y z
N MET A 1 -18.76 -17.80 9.84
CA MET A 1 -17.63 -18.41 9.12
C MET A 1 -16.41 -17.54 9.37
N LYS A 2 -15.29 -18.12 9.79
CA LYS A 2 -14.01 -17.42 9.88
C LYS A 2 -13.25 -17.71 8.59
N ILE A 3 -12.67 -16.68 8.00
CA ILE A 3 -11.79 -16.79 6.84
C ILE A 3 -10.46 -17.28 7.37
N ASN A 4 -9.89 -18.33 6.77
CA ASN A 4 -8.63 -18.92 7.26
C ASN A 4 -7.42 -18.51 6.42
N SER A 5 -7.62 -18.05 5.18
CA SER A 5 -6.54 -17.68 4.29
C SER A 5 -6.90 -16.53 3.34
N LEU A 6 -5.87 -15.87 2.81
CA LEU A 6 -6.00 -14.78 1.86
C LEU A 6 -6.59 -15.26 0.51
N GLU A 7 -6.34 -16.51 0.10
CA GLU A 7 -6.89 -17.04 -1.15
C GLU A 7 -8.41 -17.15 -1.14
N GLU A 8 -9.00 -17.40 0.03
CA GLU A 8 -10.44 -17.47 0.18
C GLU A 8 -11.10 -16.10 -0.07
N ILE A 9 -10.44 -15.02 0.32
CA ILE A 9 -10.87 -13.64 0.05
C ILE A 9 -10.84 -13.37 -1.46
N TYR A 10 -9.78 -13.81 -2.15
CA TYR A 10 -9.66 -13.67 -3.60
C TYR A 10 -10.70 -14.53 -4.34
N LEU A 11 -10.94 -15.77 -3.87
CA LEU A 11 -11.91 -16.69 -4.47
C LEU A 11 -13.34 -16.12 -4.46
N PHE A 12 -13.73 -15.51 -3.33
CA PHE A 12 -15.03 -14.86 -3.19
C PHE A 12 -15.05 -13.39 -3.65
N SER A 13 -13.92 -12.87 -4.16
CA SER A 13 -13.77 -11.48 -4.61
C SER A 13 -14.25 -10.46 -3.56
N LEU A 14 -14.00 -10.74 -2.28
CA LEU A 14 -14.41 -9.85 -1.20
C LEU A 14 -13.47 -8.63 -1.14
N PRO A 15 -13.99 -7.41 -1.01
CA PRO A 15 -13.16 -6.21 -0.97
C PRO A 15 -12.41 -6.11 0.37
N ILE A 16 -11.09 -5.98 0.32
CA ILE A 16 -10.23 -5.73 1.47
C ILE A 16 -10.23 -4.22 1.76
N LYS A 17 -10.65 -3.83 2.96
CA LYS A 17 -10.72 -2.41 3.39
C LYS A 17 -9.69 -2.04 4.46
N GLU A 18 -9.20 -3.03 5.18
CA GLU A 18 -8.29 -2.87 6.32
C GLU A 18 -7.00 -3.60 6.02
N SER A 19 -5.85 -2.95 6.27
CA SER A 19 -4.52 -3.54 6.06
C SER A 19 -4.23 -4.69 7.03
N GLU A 20 -4.85 -4.64 8.21
CA GLU A 20 -4.70 -5.66 9.27
C GLU A 20 -5.16 -7.06 8.81
N ILE A 21 -6.04 -7.13 7.81
CA ILE A 21 -6.48 -8.40 7.20
C ILE A 21 -5.30 -9.11 6.49
N ILE A 22 -4.45 -8.33 5.82
CA ILE A 22 -3.28 -8.84 5.09
C ILE A 22 -2.16 -9.22 6.08
N GLU A 23 -2.01 -8.45 7.16
CA GLU A 23 -1.02 -8.70 8.21
C GLU A 23 -1.36 -9.94 9.07
N SER A 24 -2.66 -10.16 9.35
CA SER A 24 -3.14 -11.30 10.15
C SER A 24 -3.16 -12.62 9.38
N HIS A 25 -3.26 -12.59 8.05
CA HIS A 25 -3.28 -13.78 7.19
C HIS A 25 -2.15 -13.73 6.16
N PRO A 26 -0.88 -13.82 6.58
CA PRO A 26 0.24 -13.79 5.67
C PRO A 26 0.21 -15.02 4.73
N PRO A 27 0.35 -14.85 3.41
CA PRO A 27 0.09 -15.87 2.39
C PRO A 27 0.93 -17.16 2.48
N SER A 28 2.03 -17.24 3.24
CA SER A 28 2.77 -18.50 3.47
C SER A 28 3.86 -18.42 4.56
N GLY A 29 3.65 -17.63 5.62
CA GLY A 29 4.66 -17.48 6.68
C GLY A 29 5.95 -16.77 6.25
N MET A 30 5.93 -16.12 5.08
CA MET A 30 7.02 -15.30 4.56
C MET A 30 6.74 -13.83 4.86
N SER A 31 7.77 -13.08 5.25
CA SER A 31 7.66 -11.64 5.53
C SER A 31 7.31 -10.89 4.25
N LEU A 32 6.18 -10.17 4.23
CA LEU A 32 5.89 -9.18 3.19
C LEU A 32 7.05 -8.18 3.13
N LYS A 33 7.54 -7.90 1.92
CA LYS A 33 8.53 -6.84 1.73
C LYS A 33 7.84 -5.60 1.18
N ASP A 34 8.02 -4.50 1.87
CA ASP A 34 7.63 -3.18 1.41
C ASP A 34 8.83 -2.52 0.71
N GLU A 35 8.68 -2.22 -0.57
CA GLU A 35 9.69 -1.53 -1.36
C GLU A 35 9.17 -0.17 -1.83
N VAL A 36 9.87 0.90 -1.46
CA VAL A 36 9.58 2.25 -1.94
C VAL A 36 10.18 2.42 -3.33
N LEU A 37 9.32 2.40 -4.35
CA LEU A 37 9.75 2.50 -5.75
C LEU A 37 10.22 3.91 -6.12
N LYS A 38 9.40 4.91 -5.79
CA LYS A 38 9.67 6.31 -6.17
C LYS A 38 8.96 7.26 -5.24
N ILE A 39 9.65 8.34 -4.88
CA ILE A 39 9.08 9.51 -4.23
C ILE A 39 9.20 10.66 -5.22
N MET A 40 8.10 11.33 -5.53
CA MET A 40 8.10 12.51 -6.39
C MET A 40 7.45 13.71 -5.68
N PRO A 41 8.06 14.90 -5.72
CA PRO A 41 7.40 16.12 -5.29
C PRO A 41 6.33 16.49 -6.32
N VAL A 42 5.11 16.72 -5.83
CA VAL A 42 3.97 17.23 -6.59
C VAL A 42 3.68 18.62 -6.07
N GLN A 43 3.82 19.63 -6.94
CA GLN A 43 3.49 21.00 -6.60
C GLN A 43 2.04 21.28 -6.97
N LYS A 44 1.23 21.67 -5.99
CA LYS A 44 -0.12 22.17 -6.20
C LYS A 44 -0.10 23.69 -6.19
N PRO A 45 -0.36 24.36 -7.32
CA PRO A 45 -0.40 25.81 -7.35
C PRO A 45 -1.59 26.31 -6.52
N ALA A 46 -1.33 27.33 -5.68
CA ALA A 46 -2.37 28.09 -5.00
C ALA A 46 -2.09 29.59 -5.14
N TRP A 47 -3.09 30.42 -4.84
CA TRP A 47 -3.10 31.85 -5.23
C TRP A 47 -1.93 32.68 -4.69
N ALA A 48 -1.35 32.34 -3.54
CA ALA A 48 -0.25 33.10 -2.94
C ALA A 48 1.05 32.31 -2.80
N VAL A 49 0.96 30.99 -2.61
CA VAL A 49 2.11 30.10 -2.38
C VAL A 49 1.83 28.76 -3.02
N SER A 50 2.82 28.20 -3.73
CA SER A 50 2.76 26.82 -4.19
C SER A 50 2.97 25.86 -3.03
N TRP A 51 2.05 24.92 -2.85
CA TRP A 51 2.21 23.85 -1.86
C TRP A 51 2.91 22.67 -2.49
N THR A 52 3.97 22.17 -1.85
CA THR A 52 4.63 20.93 -2.28
C THR A 52 4.12 19.77 -1.42
N LEU A 53 3.66 18.71 -2.09
CA LEU A 53 3.33 17.42 -1.49
C LEU A 53 4.30 16.37 -2.04
N PHE A 54 4.48 15.28 -1.32
CA PHE A 54 5.23 14.13 -1.79
C PHE A 54 4.27 13.00 -2.11
N LYS A 55 4.37 12.50 -3.34
CA LYS A 55 3.69 11.29 -3.78
C LYS A 55 4.67 10.13 -3.70
N ALA A 56 4.36 9.16 -2.84
CA ALA A 56 5.14 7.94 -2.68
C ALA A 56 4.43 6.78 -3.39
N PHE A 57 5.24 5.96 -4.06
CA PHE A 57 4.84 4.69 -4.66
C PHE A 57 5.48 3.58 -3.86
N VAL A 58 4.67 2.72 -3.26
CA VAL A 58 5.11 1.59 -2.45
C VAL A 58 4.59 0.32 -3.10
N ALA A 59 5.48 -0.62 -3.37
CA ALA A 59 5.12 -1.96 -3.79
C ALA A 59 5.25 -2.90 -2.59
N ILE A 60 4.29 -3.81 -2.46
CA ILE A 60 4.29 -4.86 -1.45
C ILE A 60 4.29 -6.18 -2.21
N GLU A 61 5.25 -7.05 -1.92
CA GLU A 61 5.40 -8.33 -2.61
C GLU A 61 5.81 -9.44 -1.63
N ASP A 62 5.34 -10.66 -1.88
CA ASP A 62 5.69 -11.87 -1.12
C ASP A 62 6.52 -12.90 -1.91
N TYR A 63 6.95 -12.55 -3.13
CA TYR A 63 7.66 -13.41 -4.11
C TYR A 63 6.95 -14.73 -4.43
N ASN A 64 5.69 -14.89 -4.01
CA ASN A 64 4.89 -16.09 -4.19
C ASN A 64 3.61 -15.81 -5.02
N GLY A 65 3.65 -14.76 -5.83
CA GLY A 65 2.57 -14.39 -6.75
C GLY A 65 1.58 -13.38 -6.21
N HIS A 66 1.76 -12.85 -4.99
CA HIS A 66 0.97 -11.74 -4.47
C HIS A 66 1.75 -10.43 -4.59
N VAL A 67 1.16 -9.47 -5.30
CA VAL A 67 1.71 -8.11 -5.46
C VAL A 67 0.63 -7.08 -5.18
N GLY A 68 0.99 -6.08 -4.37
CA GLY A 68 0.19 -4.90 -4.08
C GLY A 68 0.93 -3.64 -4.48
N LEU A 69 0.22 -2.66 -5.05
CA LEU A 69 0.77 -1.35 -5.35
C LEU A 69 -0.03 -0.28 -4.60
N GLY A 70 0.65 0.43 -3.70
CA GLY A 70 0.13 1.55 -2.94
C GLY A 70 0.64 2.88 -3.49
N VAL A 71 -0.25 3.87 -3.58
CA VAL A 71 0.12 5.23 -3.97
C VAL A 71 -0.51 6.21 -3.00
N LYS A 72 0.33 6.98 -2.30
CA LYS A 72 -0.12 7.90 -1.26
C LYS A 72 0.51 9.28 -1.47
N CYS A 73 -0.19 10.35 -1.08
CA CYS A 73 0.30 11.73 -1.18
C CYS A 73 0.17 12.46 0.16
N PHE A 74 1.28 12.95 0.73
CA PHE A 74 1.31 13.65 2.01
C PHE A 74 2.27 14.86 1.98
N LYS A 75 2.16 15.77 2.97
CA LYS A 75 3.05 16.95 3.09
C LYS A 75 4.48 16.56 3.49
N GLU A 76 4.60 15.52 4.32
CA GLU A 76 5.87 15.00 4.81
C GLU A 76 6.15 13.63 4.20
N VAL A 77 7.42 13.36 3.89
CA VAL A 77 7.85 12.10 3.26
C VAL A 77 7.59 10.92 4.19
N ALA A 78 7.88 11.04 5.48
CA ALA A 78 7.72 9.96 6.46
C ALA A 78 6.26 9.47 6.59
N THR A 79 5.28 10.36 6.41
CA THR A 79 3.85 10.01 6.49
C THR A 79 3.29 9.49 5.16
N ALA A 80 3.99 9.76 4.06
CA ALA A 80 3.63 9.30 2.73
C ALA A 80 3.96 7.82 2.52
N ILE A 81 4.95 7.32 3.25
CA ILE A 81 5.42 5.92 3.24
C ILE A 81 4.60 5.11 4.24
#